data_AF-A0A7C3EEW5-F1
#
_entry.id   AF-A0A7C3EEW5-F1
#
_cell.length_a   1.000
_cell.length_b   1.000
_cell.length_c   1.000
_cell.angle_alpha   90.00
_cell.angle_beta   90.00
_cell.angle_gamma   90.00
#
_symmetry.space_group_name_H-M   'P 1'
#
loop_
_entity.id
_entity.type
_entity.pdbx_description
1 polymer ?
#
loop_
_entity_poly.entity_id
_entity_poly.type
_entity_poly.pdbx_seq_one_letter_code
_entity_poly.pdbx_strand_id
1 'polypeptide(L)'
;MKKLQIKISLLILVLLAVGLIQAAAQELPYWVKPWRDFAASQGDPAYKEWADRLCSPEAIKLGTEWAEWLGYNAVDIVAKDTKAPSIKPGLIITPENVKQYEKELRELFPYGFDWEVDRLTGTGIFANYNYTPLEMVIVPTTHQWNDRGYMEASKKYASQCRLDEKGNLQGWVAGIPFPKPKTALEIVHNYDRLTIMGDNLNSLPLGFGYYGRDGKQEREEKIELHWQNYVGRIKVPPFPVIPGFEDIYEKGSIVALYPYDLRGFAAVRTRYKDDKVEDSFITYIPSMRRIRRLAGSNTQDPLVGSDVTWEDWKGFWSKMSIHPATYELLGEAVVLCPSMNPKPIKY
;
A
#
# COMPACT_ATOMS: atom_id res chain seq x y z
N MET A 1 55.25 41.71 -12.59
CA MET A 1 54.68 40.94 -11.46
C MET A 1 53.16 40.76 -11.52
N LYS A 2 52.34 41.78 -11.84
CA LYS A 2 50.86 41.66 -11.90
C LYS A 2 50.29 40.64 -12.91
N LYS A 3 50.91 40.45 -14.08
CA LYS A 3 50.45 39.47 -15.10
C LYS A 3 50.66 37.99 -14.69
N LEU A 4 51.59 37.70 -13.78
CA LEU A 4 51.87 36.33 -13.33
C LEU A 4 50.89 35.90 -12.23
N GLN A 5 50.51 36.81 -11.32
CA GLN A 5 49.49 36.56 -10.30
C GLN A 5 48.10 36.28 -10.93
N ILE A 6 47.73 37.00 -11.98
CA ILE A 6 46.44 36.79 -12.66
C ILE A 6 46.35 35.40 -13.30
N LYS A 7 47.45 34.89 -13.87
CA LYS A 7 47.48 33.54 -14.46
C LYS A 7 47.39 32.43 -13.40
N ILE A 8 48.01 32.61 -12.24
CA ILE A 8 47.94 31.65 -11.14
C ILE A 8 46.54 31.65 -10.52
N SER A 9 45.91 32.81 -10.35
CA SER A 9 44.54 32.93 -9.85
C SER A 9 43.51 32.31 -10.81
N LEU A 10 43.68 32.47 -12.12
CA LEU A 10 42.81 31.80 -13.11
C LEU A 10 43.00 30.29 -13.12
N LEU A 11 44.24 29.80 -12.99
CA LEU A 11 44.54 28.37 -12.97
C LEU A 11 43.97 27.69 -11.71
N ILE A 12 44.04 28.37 -10.56
CA ILE A 12 43.44 27.89 -9.29
C ILE A 12 41.92 27.94 -9.36
N LEU A 13 41.31 28.94 -10.00
CA LEU A 13 39.85 28.99 -10.20
C LEU A 13 39.37 27.88 -11.14
N VAL A 14 40.14 27.56 -12.19
CA VAL A 14 39.84 26.46 -13.11
C VAL A 14 40.07 25.11 -12.43
N LEU A 15 41.09 24.95 -11.58
CA LEU A 15 41.29 23.73 -10.78
C LEU A 15 40.23 23.54 -9.69
N LEU A 16 39.73 24.62 -9.08
CA LEU A 16 38.58 24.58 -8.16
C LEU A 16 37.26 24.31 -8.91
N ALA A 17 37.08 24.87 -10.11
CA ALA A 17 35.91 24.59 -10.93
C ALA A 17 35.92 23.15 -11.49
N VAL A 18 37.08 22.62 -11.86
CA VAL A 18 37.24 21.22 -12.29
C VAL A 18 37.12 20.26 -11.09
N GLY A 19 37.63 20.66 -9.91
CA GLY A 19 37.44 19.92 -8.65
C GLY A 19 36.00 19.93 -8.13
N LEU A 20 35.15 20.85 -8.59
CA LEU A 20 33.71 20.93 -8.26
C LEU A 20 32.80 20.35 -9.35
N ILE A 21 33.33 20.03 -10.54
CA ILE A 21 32.57 19.40 -11.64
C ILE A 21 32.74 17.87 -11.66
N GLN A 22 33.66 17.32 -10.86
CA GLN A 22 33.66 15.90 -10.49
C GLN A 22 33.03 15.69 -9.11
N ALA A 23 31.81 16.22 -8.92
CA ALA A 23 30.83 15.41 -8.21
C ALA A 23 30.66 14.16 -9.08
N ALA A 24 31.38 13.09 -8.75
CA ALA A 24 31.19 11.78 -9.37
C ALA A 24 29.67 11.58 -9.46
N ALA A 25 29.14 11.45 -10.67
CA ALA A 25 27.74 11.12 -10.86
C ALA A 25 27.51 9.88 -10.01
N GLN A 26 26.85 10.06 -8.86
CA GLN A 26 26.78 9.02 -7.85
C GLN A 26 26.16 7.82 -8.53
N GLU A 27 26.91 6.73 -8.62
CA GLU A 27 26.46 5.55 -9.35
C GLU A 27 25.13 5.13 -8.73
N LEU A 28 24.06 5.10 -9.54
CA LEU A 28 22.73 4.79 -9.04
C LEU A 28 22.75 3.40 -8.40
N PRO A 29 22.09 3.21 -7.24
CA PRO A 29 21.99 1.90 -6.64
C PRO A 29 21.46 0.87 -7.64
N TYR A 30 21.97 -0.36 -7.56
CA TYR A 30 21.57 -1.46 -8.45
C TYR A 30 20.05 -1.66 -8.52
N TRP A 31 19.33 -1.43 -7.41
CA TRP A 31 17.88 -1.56 -7.35
C TRP A 31 17.10 -0.42 -8.05
N VAL A 32 17.74 0.72 -8.35
CA VAL A 32 17.14 1.86 -9.06
C VAL A 32 17.36 1.76 -10.56
N LYS A 33 18.56 1.31 -10.97
CA LYS A 33 19.02 1.32 -12.36
C LYS A 33 18.04 0.62 -13.35
N PRO A 34 17.46 -0.57 -13.04
CA PRO A 34 16.49 -1.21 -13.94
C PRO A 34 15.30 -0.34 -14.30
N TRP A 35 14.79 0.48 -13.37
CA TRP A 35 13.67 1.37 -13.64
C TRP A 35 14.03 2.53 -14.56
N ARG A 36 15.22 3.12 -14.38
CA ARG A 36 15.73 4.16 -15.29
C ARG A 36 15.88 3.63 -16.71
N ASP A 37 16.52 2.47 -16.84
CA ASP A 37 16.80 1.86 -18.14
C ASP A 37 15.49 1.39 -18.82
N PHE A 38 14.54 0.86 -18.04
CA PHE A 38 13.21 0.50 -18.51
C PHE A 38 12.41 1.73 -18.97
N ALA A 39 12.32 2.78 -18.16
CA ALA A 39 11.60 4.00 -18.54
C ALA A 39 12.15 4.63 -19.82
N ALA A 40 13.47 4.62 -20.00
CA ALA A 40 14.12 5.09 -21.21
C ALA A 40 13.79 4.23 -22.45
N SER A 41 13.63 2.91 -22.28
CA SER A 41 13.32 2.00 -23.39
C SER A 41 11.85 2.04 -23.82
N GLN A 42 10.93 2.29 -22.87
CA GLN A 42 9.50 2.33 -23.16
C GLN A 42 9.03 3.67 -23.76
N GLY A 43 9.70 4.77 -23.43
CA GLY A 43 9.30 6.11 -23.89
C GLY A 43 7.98 6.62 -23.27
N ASP A 44 7.41 5.91 -22.29
CA ASP A 44 6.20 6.31 -21.58
C ASP A 44 6.52 7.45 -20.57
N PRO A 45 5.86 8.63 -20.68
CA PRO A 45 6.07 9.74 -19.75
C PRO A 45 5.82 9.40 -18.28
N ALA A 46 4.91 8.47 -17.98
CA ALA A 46 4.58 8.03 -16.63
C ALA A 46 5.71 7.18 -16.03
N TYR A 47 6.28 6.25 -16.82
CA TYR A 47 7.48 5.51 -16.38
C TYR A 47 8.68 6.42 -16.20
N LYS A 48 8.83 7.44 -17.06
CA LYS A 48 9.86 8.46 -16.88
C LYS A 48 9.67 9.25 -15.59
N GLU A 49 8.46 9.74 -15.31
CA GLU A 49 8.15 10.46 -14.07
C GLU A 49 8.46 9.60 -12.84
N TRP A 50 8.09 8.31 -12.87
CA TRP A 50 8.39 7.38 -11.80
C TRP A 50 9.90 7.16 -11.61
N ALA A 51 10.61 6.86 -12.70
CA ALA A 51 12.04 6.63 -12.65
C ALA A 51 12.80 7.87 -12.16
N ASP A 52 12.42 9.07 -12.61
CA ASP A 52 13.01 10.33 -12.16
C ASP A 52 12.80 10.53 -10.65
N ARG A 53 11.61 10.19 -10.10
CA ARG A 53 11.34 10.21 -8.66
C ARG A 53 12.18 9.19 -7.89
N LEU A 54 12.25 7.95 -8.39
CA LEU A 54 13.03 6.87 -7.77
C LEU A 54 14.54 7.16 -7.78
N CYS A 55 15.03 7.85 -8.82
CA CYS A 55 16.42 8.28 -8.94
C CYS A 55 16.74 9.55 -8.14
N SER A 56 15.75 10.18 -7.47
CA SER A 56 16.01 11.38 -6.68
C SER A 56 16.94 11.06 -5.50
N PRO A 57 17.83 11.98 -5.10
CA PRO A 57 18.74 11.76 -3.96
C PRO A 57 17.99 11.42 -2.66
N GLU A 58 16.81 11.98 -2.46
CA GLU A 58 15.96 11.70 -1.30
C GLU A 58 15.40 10.27 -1.33
N ALA A 59 14.84 9.83 -2.46
CA ALA A 59 14.33 8.48 -2.60
C ALA A 59 15.43 7.42 -2.44
N ILE A 60 16.61 7.67 -3.02
CA ILE A 60 17.78 6.80 -2.87
C ILE A 60 18.20 6.71 -1.40
N LYS A 61 18.34 7.85 -0.73
CA LYS A 61 18.71 7.89 0.69
C LYS A 61 17.72 7.11 1.56
N LEU A 62 16.42 7.39 1.41
CA LEU A 62 15.38 6.72 2.19
C LEU A 62 15.29 5.22 1.88
N GLY A 63 15.39 4.83 0.61
CA GLY A 63 15.40 3.44 0.19
C GLY A 63 16.57 2.65 0.79
N THR A 64 17.76 3.24 0.82
CA THR A 64 18.94 2.66 1.45
C THR A 64 18.76 2.53 2.97
N GLU A 65 18.28 3.58 3.65
CA GLU A 65 18.04 3.54 5.10
C GLU A 65 17.02 2.46 5.50
N TRP A 66 15.98 2.27 4.69
CA TRP A 66 15.00 1.18 4.86
C TRP A 66 15.64 -0.19 4.69
N ALA A 67 16.38 -0.39 3.59
CA ALA A 67 17.03 -1.66 3.29
C ALA A 67 18.07 -2.05 4.36
N GLU A 68 18.89 -1.11 4.82
CA GLU A 68 19.86 -1.32 5.90
C GLU A 68 19.17 -1.67 7.23
N TRP A 69 18.07 -0.99 7.56
CA TRP A 69 17.37 -1.21 8.81
C TRP A 69 16.66 -2.57 8.85
N LEU A 70 15.97 -2.93 7.77
CA LEU A 70 15.28 -4.21 7.65
C LEU A 70 16.24 -5.37 7.37
N GLY A 71 17.35 -5.11 6.68
CA GLY A 71 18.35 -6.10 6.30
C GLY A 71 18.02 -6.86 5.02
N TYR A 72 17.12 -6.35 4.19
CA TYR A 72 16.78 -6.94 2.90
C TYR A 72 16.43 -5.88 1.85
N ASN A 73 16.47 -6.32 0.58
CA ASN A 73 16.20 -5.53 -0.61
C ASN A 73 15.37 -6.39 -1.57
N ALA A 74 14.18 -5.91 -1.98
CA ALA A 74 13.24 -6.70 -2.77
C ALA A 74 13.81 -7.09 -4.13
N VAL A 75 14.62 -6.21 -4.74
CA VAL A 75 15.28 -6.51 -6.03
C VAL A 75 16.25 -7.68 -5.91
N ASP A 76 16.99 -7.80 -4.80
CA ASP A 76 17.91 -8.93 -4.59
C ASP A 76 17.17 -10.24 -4.27
N ILE A 77 16.02 -10.15 -3.59
CA ILE A 77 15.16 -11.31 -3.34
C ILE A 77 14.62 -11.83 -4.67
N VAL A 78 14.05 -10.95 -5.51
CA VAL A 78 13.50 -11.34 -6.82
C VAL A 78 14.60 -11.85 -7.75
N ALA A 79 15.80 -11.25 -7.75
CA ALA A 79 16.90 -11.69 -8.60
C ALA A 79 17.42 -13.11 -8.29
N LYS A 80 17.14 -13.62 -7.09
CA LYS A 80 17.49 -15.00 -6.68
C LYS A 80 16.39 -16.01 -6.96
N ASP A 81 15.17 -15.56 -7.26
CA ASP A 81 14.05 -16.43 -7.58
C ASP A 81 14.13 -16.86 -9.05
N THR A 82 14.08 -18.17 -9.29
CA THR A 82 14.26 -18.77 -10.62
C THR A 82 13.02 -19.52 -11.12
N LYS A 83 11.87 -19.41 -10.44
CA LYS A 83 10.70 -20.24 -10.78
C LYS A 83 10.00 -19.81 -12.07
N ALA A 84 10.12 -18.52 -12.41
CA ALA A 84 9.48 -17.93 -13.57
C ALA A 84 10.48 -17.17 -14.46
N PRO A 85 11.41 -17.88 -15.12
CA PRO A 85 12.49 -17.27 -15.88
C PRO A 85 12.03 -16.52 -17.14
N SER A 86 10.80 -16.73 -17.61
CA SER A 86 10.26 -16.07 -18.81
C SER A 86 9.54 -14.76 -18.47
N ILE A 87 9.08 -14.59 -17.23
CA ILE A 87 8.38 -13.39 -16.75
C ILE A 87 9.39 -12.29 -16.39
N LYS A 88 9.69 -11.41 -17.34
CA LYS A 88 10.69 -10.32 -17.18
C LYS A 88 10.13 -8.95 -17.53
N PRO A 89 10.72 -7.86 -17.00
CA PRO A 89 10.32 -6.50 -17.35
C PRO A 89 10.29 -6.27 -18.87
N GLY A 90 9.21 -5.66 -19.35
CA GLY A 90 8.93 -5.43 -20.78
C GLY A 90 8.08 -6.52 -21.43
N LEU A 91 7.88 -7.67 -20.77
CA LEU A 91 6.89 -8.64 -21.23
C LEU A 91 5.48 -8.06 -21.06
N ILE A 92 4.67 -8.17 -22.11
CA ILE A 92 3.25 -7.82 -22.10
C ILE A 92 2.46 -9.12 -22.25
N ILE A 93 1.71 -9.46 -21.21
CA ILE A 93 0.86 -10.66 -21.18
C ILE A 93 -0.56 -10.26 -21.53
N THR A 94 -1.15 -10.98 -22.49
CA THR A 94 -2.46 -10.72 -23.08
C THR A 94 -3.23 -12.03 -23.21
N PRO A 95 -4.55 -12.01 -23.47
CA PRO A 95 -5.31 -13.25 -23.71
C PRO A 95 -4.75 -14.09 -24.86
N GLU A 96 -4.10 -13.45 -25.84
CA GLU A 96 -3.51 -14.12 -27.00
C GLU A 96 -2.26 -14.94 -26.65
N ASN A 97 -1.47 -14.53 -25.64
CA ASN A 97 -0.19 -15.17 -25.31
C ASN A 97 -0.14 -15.81 -23.91
N VAL A 98 -1.11 -15.56 -23.02
CA VAL A 98 -1.08 -16.00 -21.62
C VAL A 98 -0.86 -17.50 -21.46
N LYS A 99 -1.36 -18.32 -22.40
CA LYS A 99 -1.16 -19.77 -22.41
C LYS A 99 0.31 -20.20 -22.42
N GLN A 100 1.20 -19.37 -22.98
CA GLN A 100 2.65 -19.62 -23.00
C GLN A 100 3.27 -19.47 -21.61
N TYR A 101 2.65 -18.65 -20.75
CA TYR A 101 3.16 -18.24 -19.44
C TYR A 101 2.36 -18.81 -18.27
N GLU A 102 1.26 -19.52 -18.54
CA GLU A 102 0.28 -19.97 -17.55
C GLU A 102 0.93 -20.69 -16.36
N LYS A 103 1.85 -21.62 -16.63
CA LYS A 103 2.56 -22.35 -15.57
C LYS A 103 3.34 -21.41 -14.65
N GLU A 104 4.19 -20.55 -15.23
CA GLU A 104 5.01 -19.60 -14.47
C GLU A 104 4.15 -18.58 -13.71
N LEU A 105 3.05 -18.13 -14.30
CA LEU A 105 2.09 -17.23 -13.65
C LEU A 105 1.42 -17.89 -12.45
N ARG A 106 0.96 -19.13 -12.57
CA ARG A 106 0.33 -19.86 -11.45
C ARG A 106 1.32 -20.13 -10.31
N GLU A 107 2.62 -20.25 -10.60
CA GLU A 107 3.67 -20.34 -9.59
C GLU A 107 4.00 -19.00 -8.92
N LEU A 108 3.76 -17.88 -9.62
CA LEU A 108 4.03 -16.53 -9.13
C LEU A 108 2.84 -15.87 -8.42
N PHE A 109 1.60 -16.21 -8.76
CA PHE A 109 0.46 -15.56 -8.12
C PHE A 109 0.30 -16.04 -6.67
N PRO A 110 -0.07 -15.13 -5.74
CA PRO A 110 -0.41 -15.52 -4.39
C PRO A 110 -1.66 -16.42 -4.39
N TYR A 111 -1.84 -17.18 -3.31
CA TYR A 111 -3.02 -18.01 -3.14
C TYR A 111 -4.31 -17.18 -3.31
N GLY A 112 -5.25 -17.68 -4.11
CA GLY A 112 -6.52 -16.99 -4.40
C GLY A 112 -6.42 -15.86 -5.41
N PHE A 113 -5.29 -15.70 -6.11
CA PHE A 113 -5.13 -14.77 -7.26
C PHE A 113 -5.00 -15.50 -8.61
N ASP A 114 -5.11 -16.83 -8.62
CA ASP A 114 -5.12 -17.67 -9.82
C ASP A 114 -6.27 -17.33 -10.78
N TRP A 115 -7.34 -16.74 -10.26
CA TRP A 115 -8.45 -16.25 -11.07
C TRP A 115 -8.05 -15.20 -12.12
N GLU A 116 -6.93 -14.48 -11.93
CA GLU A 116 -6.42 -13.55 -12.95
C GLU A 116 -5.89 -14.29 -14.19
N VAL A 117 -5.24 -15.45 -13.98
CA VAL A 117 -4.81 -16.34 -15.07
C VAL A 117 -6.04 -16.94 -15.75
N ASP A 118 -7.02 -17.36 -14.96
CA ASP A 118 -8.26 -17.91 -15.49
C ASP A 118 -8.99 -16.84 -16.35
N ARG A 119 -9.10 -15.60 -15.85
CA ARG A 119 -9.70 -14.48 -16.57
C ARG A 119 -9.00 -14.21 -17.90
N LEU A 120 -7.66 -14.16 -17.90
CA LEU A 120 -6.87 -13.97 -19.14
C LEU A 120 -7.01 -15.13 -20.12
N THR A 121 -7.19 -16.36 -19.64
CA THR A 121 -7.42 -17.54 -20.49
C THR A 121 -8.87 -17.69 -20.95
N GLY A 122 -9.78 -16.82 -20.49
CA GLY A 122 -11.22 -16.89 -20.74
C GLY A 122 -11.91 -18.04 -19.99
N THR A 123 -11.35 -18.45 -18.85
CA THR A 123 -11.86 -19.52 -17.99
C THR A 123 -12.20 -19.00 -16.58
N GLY A 124 -12.80 -19.85 -15.75
CA GLY A 124 -13.18 -19.49 -14.39
C GLY A 124 -14.41 -18.59 -14.28
N ILE A 125 -14.81 -18.28 -13.04
CA ILE A 125 -16.06 -17.55 -12.74
C ILE A 125 -16.02 -16.07 -13.17
N PHE A 126 -14.82 -15.51 -13.33
CA PHE A 126 -14.62 -14.10 -13.69
C PHE A 126 -14.21 -13.89 -15.16
N ALA A 127 -14.30 -14.93 -16.01
CA ALA A 127 -13.91 -14.85 -17.43
C ALA A 127 -14.58 -13.69 -18.21
N ASN A 128 -15.81 -13.33 -17.84
CA ASN A 128 -16.58 -12.29 -18.51
C ASN A 128 -16.41 -10.88 -17.89
N TYR A 129 -15.57 -10.74 -16.86
CA TYR A 129 -15.40 -9.50 -16.12
C TYR A 129 -14.29 -8.63 -16.76
N ASN A 130 -14.69 -7.84 -17.77
CA ASN A 130 -13.79 -7.03 -18.59
C ASN A 130 -13.78 -5.53 -18.22
N TYR A 131 -13.97 -5.21 -16.93
CA TYR A 131 -14.01 -3.82 -16.45
C TYR A 131 -12.61 -3.21 -16.22
N THR A 132 -11.55 -4.02 -16.27
CA THR A 132 -10.15 -3.58 -16.35
C THR A 132 -9.52 -4.15 -17.63
N PRO A 133 -8.45 -3.53 -18.16
CA PRO A 133 -7.69 -4.14 -19.25
C PRO A 133 -7.27 -5.58 -18.91
N LEU A 134 -7.39 -6.47 -19.89
CA LEU A 134 -6.88 -7.84 -19.85
C LEU A 134 -5.40 -7.88 -20.29
N GLU A 135 -4.65 -6.82 -19.99
CA GLU A 135 -3.24 -6.71 -20.32
C GLU A 135 -2.44 -6.55 -19.03
N MET A 136 -1.38 -7.35 -18.91
CA MET A 136 -0.45 -7.28 -17.78
C MET A 136 0.94 -6.95 -18.30
N VAL A 137 1.35 -5.71 -18.06
CA VAL A 137 2.70 -5.24 -18.36
C VAL A 137 3.61 -5.59 -17.19
N ILE A 138 4.60 -6.43 -17.43
CA ILE A 138 5.62 -6.75 -16.45
C ILE A 138 6.61 -5.60 -16.40
N VAL A 139 6.82 -5.05 -15.21
CA VAL A 139 7.72 -3.91 -14.95
C VAL A 139 8.86 -4.33 -14.03
N PRO A 140 9.96 -3.57 -13.94
CA PRO A 140 11.03 -3.87 -12.99
C PRO A 140 10.53 -3.91 -11.55
N THR A 141 11.09 -4.80 -10.74
CA THR A 141 10.80 -4.85 -9.29
C THR A 141 11.08 -3.50 -8.66
N THR A 142 10.20 -3.06 -7.77
CA THR A 142 10.43 -1.88 -6.94
C THR A 142 10.17 -2.19 -5.48
N HIS A 143 10.80 -1.42 -4.60
CA HIS A 143 10.49 -1.48 -3.19
C HIS A 143 9.13 -0.83 -2.90
N GLN A 144 8.31 -1.51 -2.11
CA GLN A 144 7.10 -0.95 -1.52
C GLN A 144 7.37 -0.64 -0.05
N TRP A 145 8.32 0.27 0.19
CA TRP A 145 8.62 0.73 1.55
C TRP A 145 7.47 1.57 2.10
N ASN A 146 7.25 1.49 3.40
CA ASN A 146 6.34 2.40 4.08
C ASN A 146 6.95 3.82 4.13
N ASP A 147 6.11 4.80 4.44
CA ASP A 147 6.51 6.19 4.60
C ASP A 147 7.66 6.37 5.62
N ARG A 148 8.45 7.43 5.46
CA ARG A 148 9.53 7.79 6.39
C ARG A 148 9.06 7.84 7.86
N GLY A 149 7.88 8.40 8.13
CA GLY A 149 7.31 8.48 9.47
C GLY A 149 7.14 7.10 10.13
N TYR A 150 6.85 6.07 9.34
CA TYR A 150 6.80 4.69 9.83
C TYR A 150 8.16 4.21 10.29
N MET A 151 9.21 4.40 9.49
CA MET A 151 10.57 4.01 9.88
C MET A 151 11.01 4.71 11.16
N GLU A 152 10.84 6.02 11.23
CA GLU A 152 11.27 6.83 12.38
C GLU A 152 10.50 6.45 13.66
N ALA A 153 9.17 6.32 13.58
CA ALA A 153 8.36 5.91 14.71
C ALA A 153 8.70 4.48 15.18
N SER A 154 8.88 3.56 14.24
CA SER A 154 9.22 2.16 14.58
C SER A 154 10.61 2.07 15.23
N LYS A 155 11.62 2.78 14.71
CA LYS A 155 12.96 2.86 15.34
C LYS A 155 12.88 3.38 16.78
N LYS A 156 11.93 4.28 17.08
CA LYS A 156 11.74 4.87 18.40
C LYS A 156 10.92 4.00 19.36
N TYR A 157 9.88 3.31 18.88
CA TYR A 157 8.85 2.70 19.71
C TYR A 157 8.74 1.17 19.61
N ALA A 158 9.21 0.54 18.53
CA ALA A 158 8.99 -0.89 18.31
C ALA A 158 9.63 -1.78 19.39
N SER A 159 10.74 -1.34 20.02
CA SER A 159 11.40 -2.09 21.11
C SER A 159 10.54 -2.25 22.37
N GLN A 160 9.47 -1.47 22.50
CA GLN A 160 8.51 -1.54 23.62
C GLN A 160 7.37 -2.54 23.35
N CYS A 161 7.19 -2.92 22.08
CA CYS A 161 6.11 -3.77 21.61
C CYS A 161 6.39 -5.24 21.97
N ARG A 162 5.35 -5.91 22.48
CA ARG A 162 5.37 -7.36 22.78
C ARG A 162 3.96 -7.92 22.72
N LEU A 163 3.85 -9.23 22.52
CA LEU A 163 2.60 -9.95 22.66
C LEU A 163 2.50 -10.52 24.08
N ASP A 164 1.33 -10.41 24.71
CA ASP A 164 1.05 -11.12 25.95
C ASP A 164 0.72 -12.61 25.71
N GLU A 165 0.44 -13.37 26.77
CA GLU A 165 0.12 -14.80 26.70
C GLU A 165 -1.12 -15.12 25.85
N LYS A 166 -1.99 -14.13 25.63
CA LYS A 166 -3.20 -14.26 24.81
C LYS A 166 -2.98 -13.75 23.38
N GLY A 167 -1.77 -13.30 23.05
CA GLY A 167 -1.45 -12.76 21.74
C GLY A 167 -1.88 -11.30 21.55
N ASN A 168 -2.26 -10.56 22.60
CA ASN A 168 -2.60 -9.14 22.47
C ASN A 168 -1.34 -8.28 22.44
N LEU A 169 -1.36 -7.23 21.61
CA LEU A 169 -0.25 -6.28 21.49
C LEU A 169 -0.20 -5.32 22.68
N GLN A 170 0.95 -5.30 23.35
CA GLN A 170 1.26 -4.43 24.48
C GLN A 170 2.37 -3.45 24.11
N GLY A 171 2.32 -2.23 24.66
CA GLY A 171 3.40 -1.24 24.56
C GLY A 171 3.52 -0.51 23.21
N TRP A 172 2.56 -0.68 22.31
CA TRP A 172 2.56 0.06 21.04
C TRP A 172 2.18 1.52 21.22
N VAL A 173 2.95 2.40 20.57
CA VAL A 173 2.75 3.87 20.58
C VAL A 173 2.47 4.39 19.17
N ALA A 174 3.33 4.07 18.20
CA ALA A 174 3.22 4.43 16.79
C ALA A 174 4.18 3.58 15.94
N GLY A 175 3.99 3.56 14.62
CA GLY A 175 4.82 2.82 13.68
C GLY A 175 4.47 1.32 13.58
N ILE A 176 5.34 0.55 12.94
CA ILE A 176 5.21 -0.90 12.79
C ILE A 176 5.67 -1.56 14.11
N PRO A 177 4.81 -2.30 14.83
CA PRO A 177 5.16 -2.89 16.12
C PRO A 177 6.29 -3.93 16.03
N PHE A 178 6.28 -4.76 14.97
CA PHE A 178 7.26 -5.83 14.76
C PHE A 178 7.90 -5.72 13.37
N PRO A 179 8.87 -4.81 13.14
CA PRO A 179 9.46 -4.60 11.82
C PRO A 179 10.15 -5.83 11.21
N LYS A 180 10.53 -6.81 12.06
CA LYS A 180 11.11 -8.10 11.68
C LYS A 180 10.28 -9.21 12.32
N PRO A 181 9.04 -9.44 11.83
CA PRO A 181 8.12 -10.35 12.48
C PRO A 181 8.59 -11.80 12.34
N LYS A 182 8.38 -12.60 13.38
CA LYS A 182 8.79 -14.02 13.47
C LYS A 182 7.60 -14.97 13.55
N THR A 183 6.41 -14.44 13.85
CA THR A 183 5.20 -15.22 14.02
C THR A 183 4.05 -14.64 13.21
N ALA A 184 3.05 -15.46 12.89
CA ALA A 184 1.85 -15.01 12.19
C ALA A 184 1.13 -13.89 12.96
N LEU A 185 1.07 -13.98 14.29
CA LEU A 185 0.46 -12.94 15.12
C LEU A 185 1.17 -11.60 15.02
N GLU A 186 2.51 -11.58 14.97
CA GLU A 186 3.27 -10.34 14.79
C GLU A 186 2.97 -9.69 13.43
N ILE A 187 2.81 -10.49 12.36
CA ILE A 187 2.42 -10.00 11.03
C ILE A 187 1.01 -9.39 11.06
N VAL A 188 0.05 -10.05 11.71
CA VAL A 188 -1.32 -9.56 11.80
C VAL A 188 -1.38 -8.27 12.61
N HIS A 189 -0.65 -8.17 13.71
CA HIS A 189 -0.54 -6.92 14.48
C HIS A 189 0.12 -5.80 13.69
N ASN A 190 1.12 -6.10 12.86
CA ASN A 190 1.66 -5.11 11.94
C ASN A 190 0.57 -4.60 10.99
N TYR A 191 -0.16 -5.50 10.34
CA TYR A 191 -1.25 -5.13 9.43
C TYR A 191 -2.33 -4.30 10.12
N ASP A 192 -2.75 -4.71 11.32
CA ASP A 192 -3.74 -4.00 12.13
C ASP A 192 -3.26 -2.57 12.48
N ARG A 193 -1.96 -2.39 12.73
CA ARG A 193 -1.34 -1.07 13.02
C ARG A 193 -0.94 -0.25 11.79
N LEU A 194 -1.07 -0.79 10.57
CA LEU A 194 -0.87 -0.01 9.35
C LEU A 194 -2.01 0.99 9.15
N THR A 195 -1.79 2.23 9.53
CA THR A 195 -2.64 3.38 9.24
C THR A 195 -2.91 3.57 7.74
N ILE A 196 -4.16 3.85 7.38
CA ILE A 196 -4.50 4.30 6.03
C ILE A 196 -3.87 5.67 5.75
N MET A 197 -3.08 5.76 4.67
CA MET A 197 -2.39 6.99 4.22
C MET A 197 -1.54 7.71 5.29
N GLY A 198 -1.08 6.98 6.32
CA GLY A 198 -0.27 7.53 7.42
C GLY A 198 -1.10 7.99 8.61
N ASP A 199 -1.94 9.02 8.47
CA ASP A 199 -2.71 9.54 9.63
C ASP A 199 -4.18 9.77 9.30
N ASN A 200 -4.46 10.37 8.15
CA ASN A 200 -5.82 10.72 7.74
C ASN A 200 -5.98 10.46 6.24
N LEU A 201 -7.20 10.14 5.84
CA LEU A 201 -7.61 10.06 4.45
C LEU A 201 -8.88 10.89 4.28
N ASN A 202 -8.92 11.69 3.23
CA ASN A 202 -10.16 12.23 2.69
C ASN A 202 -10.11 11.96 1.19
N SER A 203 -11.04 11.16 0.70
CA SER A 203 -11.09 10.81 -0.71
C SER A 203 -11.85 11.88 -1.50
N LEU A 204 -11.42 12.12 -2.75
CA LEU A 204 -12.40 12.54 -3.76
C LEU A 204 -13.46 11.42 -3.89
N PRO A 205 -14.68 11.71 -4.39
CA PRO A 205 -15.70 10.69 -4.56
C PRO A 205 -15.15 9.45 -5.27
N LEU A 206 -15.12 8.33 -4.54
CA LEU A 206 -14.73 7.02 -5.04
C LEU A 206 -15.93 6.41 -5.75
N GLY A 207 -15.70 5.90 -6.98
CA GLY A 207 -16.69 5.16 -7.73
C GLY A 207 -16.54 3.66 -7.51
N PHE A 208 -17.62 2.99 -7.12
CA PHE A 208 -17.70 1.55 -6.96
C PHE A 208 -18.68 0.99 -7.98
N GLY A 209 -18.20 0.13 -8.88
CA GLY A 209 -19.06 -0.62 -9.80
C GLY A 209 -19.45 -1.95 -9.19
N TYR A 210 -20.74 -2.27 -9.15
CA TYR A 210 -21.22 -3.59 -8.75
C TYR A 210 -21.55 -4.38 -10.00
N TYR A 211 -21.05 -5.61 -10.06
CA TYR A 211 -21.09 -6.44 -11.25
C TYR A 211 -21.83 -7.73 -10.95
N GLY A 212 -22.82 -8.04 -11.77
CA GLY A 212 -23.53 -9.31 -11.72
C GLY A 212 -22.61 -10.47 -12.10
N ARG A 213 -23.09 -11.70 -11.89
CA ARG A 213 -22.35 -12.94 -12.21
C ARG A 213 -21.89 -13.03 -13.67
N ASP A 214 -22.57 -12.36 -14.58
CA ASP A 214 -22.23 -12.32 -16.00
C ASP A 214 -21.16 -11.27 -16.35
N GLY A 215 -20.60 -10.58 -15.34
CA GLY A 215 -19.60 -9.53 -15.50
C GLY A 215 -20.16 -8.19 -15.96
N LYS A 216 -21.48 -8.05 -16.09
CA LYS A 216 -22.13 -6.77 -16.45
C LYS A 216 -22.28 -5.90 -15.22
N GLN A 217 -22.00 -4.62 -15.38
CA GLN A 217 -22.23 -3.64 -14.33
C GLN A 217 -23.73 -3.45 -14.11
N GLU A 218 -24.20 -3.76 -12.90
CA GLU A 218 -25.60 -3.62 -12.50
C GLU A 218 -25.86 -2.29 -11.79
N ARG A 219 -24.86 -1.78 -11.08
CA ARG A 219 -24.96 -0.55 -10.27
C ARG A 219 -23.62 0.18 -10.23
N GLU A 220 -23.69 1.49 -10.05
CA GLU A 220 -22.55 2.33 -9.69
C GLU A 220 -22.93 3.04 -8.39
N GLU A 221 -21.99 3.07 -7.44
CA GLU A 221 -22.09 3.89 -6.24
C GLU A 221 -20.97 4.90 -6.21
N LYS A 222 -21.25 6.11 -5.73
CA LYS A 222 -20.22 7.12 -5.47
C LYS A 222 -20.27 7.49 -4.02
N ILE A 223 -19.15 7.34 -3.34
CA ILE A 223 -19.03 7.65 -1.91
C ILE A 223 -17.80 8.51 -1.66
N GLU A 224 -17.86 9.33 -0.62
CA GLU A 224 -16.68 9.88 0.01
C GLU A 224 -16.26 8.98 1.16
N LEU A 225 -14.97 8.67 1.24
CA LEU A 225 -14.36 7.94 2.34
C LEU A 225 -13.49 8.90 3.15
N HIS A 226 -13.72 8.93 4.45
CA HIS A 226 -12.93 9.69 5.40
C HIS A 226 -12.35 8.76 6.46
N TRP A 227 -11.08 8.95 6.80
CA TRP A 227 -10.38 8.18 7.81
C TRP A 227 -9.54 9.10 8.69
N GLN A 228 -9.50 8.83 9.99
CA GLN A 228 -8.75 9.60 10.97
C GLN A 228 -8.19 8.69 12.05
N ASN A 229 -6.88 8.64 12.18
CA ASN A 229 -6.22 8.02 13.33
C ASN A 229 -6.09 9.04 14.47
N TYR A 230 -6.49 8.65 15.68
CA TYR A 230 -6.40 9.51 16.85
C TYR A 230 -5.17 9.20 17.70
N VAL A 231 -4.67 7.96 17.63
CA VAL A 231 -3.41 7.51 18.23
C VAL A 231 -2.51 6.91 17.13
N GLY A 232 -1.23 6.70 17.43
CA GLY A 232 -0.30 6.12 16.46
C GLY A 232 0.10 7.04 15.33
N ARG A 233 -0.11 8.35 15.49
CA ARG A 233 0.09 9.34 14.43
C ARG A 233 1.56 9.58 14.12
N ILE A 234 1.89 9.71 12.83
CA ILE A 234 3.26 9.76 12.31
C ILE A 234 3.52 10.85 11.26
N LYS A 235 2.50 11.50 10.67
CA LYS A 235 2.67 12.50 9.60
C LYS A 235 2.13 13.90 9.90
N VAL A 236 1.00 14.01 10.59
CA VAL A 236 0.26 15.24 10.85
C VAL A 236 0.12 15.46 12.37
N PRO A 237 0.67 16.55 12.94
CA PRO A 237 0.50 16.88 14.34
C PRO A 237 -0.99 16.95 14.73
N PRO A 238 -1.32 16.69 16.00
CA PRO A 238 -0.42 16.35 17.11
C PRO A 238 0.11 14.91 17.04
N PHE A 239 1.31 14.69 17.60
CA PHE A 239 1.96 13.39 17.68
C PHE A 239 2.18 12.94 19.14
N PRO A 240 2.12 11.63 19.44
CA PRO A 240 1.58 10.57 18.60
C PRO A 240 0.05 10.43 18.74
N VAL A 241 -0.58 11.30 19.54
CA VAL A 241 -1.99 11.22 19.93
C VAL A 241 -2.65 12.60 19.84
N ILE A 242 -3.94 12.62 19.48
CA ILE A 242 -4.80 13.82 19.56
C ILE A 242 -5.27 13.99 21.00
N PRO A 243 -4.96 15.12 21.67
CA PRO A 243 -5.39 15.37 23.05
C PRO A 243 -6.90 15.25 23.21
N GLY A 244 -7.34 14.49 24.22
CA GLY A 244 -8.75 14.23 24.53
C GLY A 244 -9.39 13.08 23.76
N PHE A 245 -8.61 12.33 22.97
CA PHE A 245 -9.05 11.16 22.22
C PHE A 245 -8.12 9.95 22.44
N GLU A 246 -7.46 9.87 23.59
CA GLU A 246 -6.47 8.83 23.93
C GLU A 246 -7.05 7.40 23.93
N ASP A 247 -8.38 7.28 24.08
CA ASP A 247 -9.16 6.04 24.09
C ASP A 247 -9.72 5.65 22.72
N ILE A 248 -9.64 6.53 21.72
CA ILE A 248 -10.07 6.27 20.36
C ILE A 248 -8.84 5.88 19.53
N TYR A 249 -8.90 4.72 18.88
CA TYR A 249 -7.83 4.31 17.97
C TYR A 249 -7.94 5.07 16.65
N GLU A 250 -9.06 4.87 15.95
CA GLU A 250 -9.34 5.50 14.66
C GLU A 250 -10.85 5.64 14.44
N LYS A 251 -11.21 6.51 13.49
CA LYS A 251 -12.56 6.58 12.94
C LYS A 251 -12.50 6.49 11.43
N GLY A 252 -13.36 5.67 10.86
CA GLY A 252 -13.62 5.62 9.43
C GLY A 252 -15.07 5.97 9.17
N SER A 253 -15.34 6.67 8.07
CA SER A 253 -16.68 7.04 7.70
C SER A 253 -16.86 7.11 6.20
N ILE A 254 -18.08 6.84 5.76
CA ILE A 254 -18.49 7.03 4.38
C ILE A 254 -19.69 7.96 4.30
N VAL A 255 -19.78 8.68 3.19
CA VAL A 255 -20.97 9.43 2.79
C VAL A 255 -21.29 9.08 1.34
N ALA A 256 -22.47 8.54 1.11
CA ALA A 256 -22.90 8.18 -0.23
C ALA A 256 -23.51 9.38 -0.96
N LEU A 257 -23.05 9.59 -2.20
CA LEU A 257 -23.43 10.70 -3.07
C LEU A 257 -24.33 10.23 -4.23
N TYR A 258 -24.20 8.98 -4.65
CA TYR A 258 -24.94 8.36 -5.74
C TYR A 258 -25.07 6.85 -5.48
N PRO A 259 -26.17 6.18 -5.88
CA PRO A 259 -27.35 6.68 -6.62
C PRO A 259 -28.38 7.42 -5.76
N TYR A 260 -29.49 7.89 -6.37
CA TYR A 260 -30.50 8.74 -5.72
C TYR A 260 -31.12 8.11 -4.46
N ASP A 261 -31.39 6.81 -4.49
CA ASP A 261 -31.92 6.02 -3.38
C ASP A 261 -30.95 5.90 -2.20
N LEU A 262 -29.65 5.99 -2.48
CA LEU A 262 -28.60 5.91 -1.48
C LEU A 262 -28.10 7.27 -1.00
N ARG A 263 -28.26 8.31 -1.83
CA ARG A 263 -27.70 9.64 -1.61
C ARG A 263 -28.03 10.19 -0.23
N GLY A 264 -26.98 10.59 0.49
CA GLY A 264 -27.05 11.10 1.85
C GLY A 264 -26.93 10.02 2.92
N PHE A 265 -26.85 8.73 2.57
CA PHE A 265 -26.48 7.71 3.53
C PHE A 265 -25.09 8.02 4.07
N ALA A 266 -24.95 7.99 5.39
CA ALA A 266 -23.68 8.24 6.04
C ALA A 266 -23.48 7.24 7.18
N ALA A 267 -22.25 6.80 7.37
CA ALA A 267 -21.92 5.86 8.43
C ALA A 267 -20.55 6.20 8.99
N VAL A 268 -20.41 6.10 10.31
CA VAL A 268 -19.16 6.30 11.04
C VAL A 268 -18.95 5.10 11.95
N ARG A 269 -17.80 4.44 11.80
CA ARG A 269 -17.27 3.50 12.78
C ARG A 269 -16.26 4.23 13.66
N THR A 270 -16.41 4.10 14.97
CA THR A 270 -15.41 4.48 15.95
C THR A 270 -14.79 3.22 16.53
N ARG A 271 -13.49 3.06 16.32
CA ARG A 271 -12.73 1.95 16.87
C ARG A 271 -12.07 2.40 18.17
N TYR A 272 -12.43 1.75 19.27
CA TYR A 272 -11.86 2.05 20.58
C TYR A 272 -10.53 1.31 20.76
N LYS A 273 -9.61 1.95 21.48
CA LYS A 273 -8.28 1.40 21.79
C LYS A 273 -8.37 0.21 22.75
N ASP A 274 -9.30 0.24 23.71
CA ASP A 274 -9.54 -0.87 24.64
C ASP A 274 -10.01 -2.09 23.87
N ASP A 275 -9.26 -3.19 23.94
CA ASP A 275 -9.50 -4.44 23.21
C ASP A 275 -10.81 -5.12 23.62
N LYS A 276 -11.35 -4.84 24.80
CA LYS A 276 -12.59 -5.44 25.31
C LYS A 276 -13.85 -4.66 24.92
N VAL A 277 -13.70 -3.44 24.40
CA VAL A 277 -14.82 -2.59 24.02
C VAL A 277 -15.15 -2.80 22.55
N GLU A 278 -16.38 -3.19 22.25
CA GLU A 278 -16.87 -3.24 20.87
C GLU A 278 -16.85 -1.87 20.20
N ASP A 279 -16.60 -1.86 18.90
CA ASP A 279 -16.62 -0.64 18.11
C ASP A 279 -18.04 -0.07 18.02
N SER A 280 -18.13 1.26 17.93
CA SER A 280 -19.41 1.95 17.75
C SER A 280 -19.67 2.22 16.28
N PHE A 281 -20.80 1.75 15.77
CA PHE A 281 -21.27 2.04 14.41
C PHE A 281 -22.52 2.90 14.45
N ILE A 282 -22.42 4.10 13.90
CA ILE A 282 -23.53 5.05 13.83
C ILE A 282 -23.82 5.32 12.36
N THR A 283 -25.06 5.11 11.94
CA THR A 283 -25.50 5.28 10.55
C THR A 283 -26.69 6.24 10.47
N TYR A 284 -26.70 7.07 9.45
CA TYR A 284 -27.86 7.87 9.07
C TYR A 284 -28.49 7.27 7.81
N ILE A 285 -29.79 6.98 7.89
CA ILE A 285 -30.53 6.35 6.79
C ILE A 285 -31.51 7.38 6.21
N PRO A 286 -31.29 7.88 4.98
CA PRO A 286 -32.05 8.98 4.39
C PRO A 286 -33.55 8.72 4.27
N SER A 287 -33.93 7.50 3.88
CA SER A 287 -35.34 7.11 3.69
C SER A 287 -36.16 7.22 4.98
N MET A 288 -35.52 7.01 6.14
CA MET A 288 -36.15 7.13 7.45
C MET A 288 -35.90 8.47 8.13
N ARG A 289 -34.93 9.25 7.65
CA ARG A 289 -34.41 10.47 8.31
C ARG A 289 -34.05 10.22 9.78
N ARG A 290 -33.41 9.08 10.05
CA ARG A 290 -33.05 8.66 11.41
C ARG A 290 -31.61 8.20 11.50
N ILE A 291 -31.02 8.45 12.66
CA ILE A 291 -29.77 7.85 13.09
C ILE A 291 -30.07 6.50 13.73
N ARG A 292 -29.28 5.48 13.38
CA ARG A 292 -29.29 4.17 14.01
C ARG A 292 -27.90 3.82 14.52
N ARG A 293 -27.86 3.10 15.62
CA ARG A 293 -26.67 2.40 16.07
C ARG A 293 -26.75 0.96 15.56
N LEU A 294 -25.73 0.51 14.86
CA LEU A 294 -25.56 -0.91 14.54
C LEU A 294 -24.81 -1.57 15.70
N ALA A 295 -25.13 -2.82 16.01
CA ALA A 295 -24.37 -3.55 17.02
C ALA A 295 -22.93 -3.76 16.53
N GLY A 296 -21.97 -3.81 17.44
CA GLY A 296 -20.57 -4.07 17.07
C GLY A 296 -20.38 -5.40 16.33
N SER A 297 -21.27 -6.37 16.57
CA SER A 297 -21.29 -7.67 15.87
C SER A 297 -21.83 -7.62 14.42
N ASN A 298 -22.48 -6.53 14.00
CA ASN A 298 -23.00 -6.36 12.64
C ASN A 298 -21.93 -5.87 11.64
N THR A 299 -20.64 -5.87 12.00
CA THR A 299 -19.57 -5.43 11.10
C THR A 299 -19.41 -6.32 9.85
N GLN A 300 -19.90 -7.55 9.92
CA GLN A 300 -19.89 -8.51 8.81
C GLN A 300 -21.10 -8.34 7.88
N ASP A 301 -22.04 -7.44 8.19
CA ASP A 301 -23.15 -7.18 7.29
C ASP A 301 -22.65 -6.49 6.01
N PRO A 302 -23.15 -6.89 4.83
CA PRO A 302 -22.72 -6.29 3.58
C PRO A 302 -23.03 -4.79 3.52
N LEU A 303 -22.09 -4.03 2.99
CA LEU A 303 -22.21 -2.60 2.85
C LEU A 303 -23.14 -2.29 1.68
N VAL A 304 -24.35 -1.81 1.98
CA VAL A 304 -25.26 -1.19 1.01
C VAL A 304 -25.45 -2.02 -0.27
N GLY A 305 -25.69 -3.32 -0.11
CA GLY A 305 -25.95 -4.21 -1.25
C GLY A 305 -24.73 -4.58 -2.09
N SER A 306 -23.52 -4.25 -1.64
CA SER A 306 -22.28 -4.86 -2.13
C SER A 306 -22.06 -6.24 -1.50
N ASP A 307 -21.04 -6.96 -1.99
CA ASP A 307 -20.49 -8.16 -1.35
C ASP A 307 -19.39 -7.85 -0.33
N VAL A 308 -19.11 -6.56 -0.08
CA VAL A 308 -18.04 -6.09 0.82
C VAL A 308 -18.63 -5.74 2.17
N THR A 309 -18.02 -6.21 3.25
CA THR A 309 -18.45 -5.93 4.63
C THR A 309 -17.73 -4.72 5.22
N TRP A 310 -18.11 -4.29 6.43
CA TRP A 310 -17.34 -3.26 7.14
C TRP A 310 -15.93 -3.73 7.53
N GLU A 311 -15.71 -5.04 7.68
CA GLU A 311 -14.40 -5.56 8.06
C GLU A 311 -13.43 -5.72 6.89
N ASP A 312 -13.94 -5.70 5.65
CA ASP A 312 -13.12 -5.76 4.43
C ASP A 312 -12.47 -4.41 4.08
N TRP A 313 -12.89 -3.33 4.74
CA TRP A 313 -12.21 -2.04 4.63
C TRP A 313 -10.76 -2.19 5.10
N LYS A 314 -9.84 -1.48 4.45
CA LYS A 314 -8.39 -1.67 4.63
C LYS A 314 -7.90 -3.09 4.25
N GLY A 315 -8.75 -3.98 3.74
CA GLY A 315 -8.45 -5.41 3.52
C GLY A 315 -8.54 -6.27 4.78
N PHE A 316 -8.45 -5.65 5.96
CA PHE A 316 -8.72 -6.25 7.27
C PHE A 316 -8.86 -5.11 8.30
N TRP A 317 -10.10 -4.80 8.69
CA TRP A 317 -10.42 -3.84 9.76
C TRP A 317 -10.92 -4.49 11.05
N SER A 318 -10.95 -5.83 11.06
CA SER A 318 -11.50 -6.60 12.16
C SER A 318 -10.70 -6.43 13.45
N LYS A 319 -11.43 -6.23 14.55
CA LYS A 319 -10.83 -6.16 15.87
C LYS A 319 -10.57 -7.57 16.38
N MET A 320 -9.29 -7.96 16.36
CA MET A 320 -8.83 -9.33 16.71
C MET A 320 -9.36 -9.85 18.05
N SER A 321 -9.52 -8.99 19.06
CA SER A 321 -10.02 -9.37 20.38
C SER A 321 -11.53 -9.66 20.41
N ILE A 322 -12.29 -9.14 19.45
CA ILE A 322 -13.74 -9.36 19.30
C ILE A 322 -14.01 -10.53 18.35
N HIS A 323 -13.19 -10.66 17.29
CA HIS A 323 -13.27 -11.74 16.31
C HIS A 323 -11.98 -12.57 16.32
N PRO A 324 -11.76 -13.41 17.35
CA PRO A 324 -10.53 -14.18 17.47
C PRO A 324 -10.43 -15.21 16.33
N ALA A 325 -9.23 -15.33 15.77
CA ALA A 325 -8.89 -16.32 14.75
C ALA A 325 -7.54 -16.96 15.06
N THR A 326 -7.32 -18.15 14.50
CA THR A 326 -6.00 -18.80 14.50
C THR A 326 -5.23 -18.31 13.28
N TYR A 327 -4.00 -17.86 13.50
CA TYR A 327 -3.13 -17.36 12.43
C TYR A 327 -1.93 -18.28 12.29
N GLU A 328 -1.66 -18.70 11.05
CA GLU A 328 -0.55 -19.59 10.71
C GLU A 328 0.34 -18.94 9.65
N LEU A 329 1.66 -19.05 9.84
CA LEU A 329 2.65 -18.60 8.87
C LEU A 329 2.99 -19.78 7.96
N LEU A 330 2.45 -19.79 6.75
CA LEU A 330 2.65 -20.88 5.80
C LEU A 330 4.04 -20.85 5.15
N GLY A 331 4.67 -19.68 5.09
CA GLY A 331 6.00 -19.49 4.53
C GLY A 331 6.18 -18.13 3.87
N GLU A 332 7.28 -17.99 3.14
CA GLU A 332 7.63 -16.81 2.35
C GLU A 332 7.73 -17.22 0.88
N ALA A 333 7.24 -16.39 -0.02
CA ALA A 333 7.32 -16.61 -1.46
C ALA A 333 7.49 -15.28 -2.20
N VAL A 334 8.27 -15.30 -3.28
CA VAL A 334 8.27 -14.20 -4.25
C VAL A 334 6.98 -14.30 -5.05
N VAL A 335 6.21 -13.22 -5.13
CA VAL A 335 4.95 -13.21 -5.86
C VAL A 335 4.92 -12.11 -6.91
N LEU A 336 4.19 -12.34 -7.99
CA LEU A 336 3.81 -11.29 -8.92
C LEU A 336 2.61 -10.55 -8.33
N CYS A 337 2.83 -9.29 -7.93
CA CYS A 337 1.79 -8.45 -7.35
C CYS A 337 1.16 -7.60 -8.45
N PRO A 338 -0.12 -7.81 -8.80
CA PRO A 338 -0.80 -6.95 -9.76
C PRO A 338 -0.98 -5.54 -9.18
N SER A 339 -0.71 -4.53 -10.00
CA SER A 339 -1.00 -3.13 -9.68
C SER A 339 -1.96 -2.59 -10.71
N MET A 340 -3.10 -2.07 -10.26
CA MET A 340 -4.14 -1.44 -11.09
C MET A 340 -3.70 -0.10 -11.69
N ASN A 341 -2.47 0.36 -11.39
CA ASN A 341 -1.95 1.61 -11.90
C ASN A 341 -0.62 1.39 -12.63
N PRO A 342 -0.58 1.45 -13.97
CA PRO A 342 0.68 1.49 -14.70
C PRO A 342 1.39 2.84 -14.54
N LYS A 343 0.75 3.83 -13.91
CA LYS A 343 1.29 5.18 -13.70
C LYS A 343 1.67 5.37 -12.23
N PRO A 344 2.79 6.05 -11.92
CA PRO A 344 3.11 6.38 -10.54
C PRO A 344 1.96 7.15 -9.89
N ILE A 345 1.59 6.73 -8.69
CA ILE A 345 0.60 7.41 -7.87
C ILE A 345 1.12 8.82 -7.60
N LYS A 346 0.39 9.84 -8.06
CA LYS A 346 0.58 11.22 -7.62
C LYS A 346 -0.08 11.31 -6.25
N TYR A 347 0.74 11.32 -5.20
CA TYR A 347 0.30 11.61 -3.83
C TYR A 347 0.04 13.09 -3.65
#